data_AF-A0A2V1DPG5-F1
#
_entry.id   AF-A0A2V1DPG5-F1
#
_cell.length_a   1.000
_cell.length_b   1.000
_cell.length_c   1.000
_cell.angle_alpha   90.00
_cell.angle_beta   90.00
_cell.angle_gamma   90.00
#
_symmetry.space_group_name_H-M   'P 1'
#
loop_
_entity.id
_entity.type
_entity.pdbx_description
1 polymer ?
#
loop_
_entity_poly.entity_id
_entity_poly.type
_entity_poly.pdbx_seq_one_letter_code
_entity_poly.pdbx_strand_id
1 'polypeptide(L)'
;FQRCLEKTEQFENLREFRLRFNCACINDYHRHFETEVAETIRFRTQVLLLAFETLARGIRSQTLPHFDTLTLENLQDSVSTTVYASKSFATVLSRIKKLHLSIATEYDEAAPEETIEKPACHKMFTHDLINRWLLPVQHHLTHLSIYGTSCLWGFYPFCDLRRTHFPYLQSLSLGNYTIAHTWQIDWILSHSSTLQELYLDYCPLLTIARLTTKEVTPHWPDLP
;
A
#
# COMPACT_ATOMS: atom_id res chain seq x y z
N PHE A 1 23.50 -1.92 -2.90
CA PHE A 1 22.12 -2.32 -2.60
C PHE A 1 21.88 -3.83 -2.81
N GLN A 2 22.00 -4.37 -4.04
CA GLN A 2 21.78 -5.81 -4.32
C GLN A 2 22.54 -6.78 -3.39
N ARG A 3 23.85 -6.54 -3.18
CA ARG A 3 24.67 -7.33 -2.23
C ARG A 3 24.18 -7.31 -0.78
N CYS A 4 23.49 -6.24 -0.37
CA CYS A 4 22.92 -6.15 0.98
C CYS A 4 21.67 -7.01 1.09
N LEU A 5 20.79 -6.95 0.08
CA LEU A 5 19.61 -7.81 0.01
C LEU A 5 19.99 -9.27 0.03
N GLU A 6 20.98 -9.69 -0.76
CA GLU A 6 21.46 -11.09 -0.81
C GLU A 6 21.95 -11.62 0.54
N LYS A 7 22.41 -10.74 1.44
CA LYS A 7 22.86 -11.11 2.80
C LYS A 7 21.72 -11.19 3.82
N THR A 8 20.48 -10.85 3.45
CA THR A 8 19.33 -10.86 4.37
C THR A 8 19.14 -12.22 5.04
N GLU A 9 19.42 -13.30 4.32
CA GLU A 9 19.31 -14.68 4.82
C GLU A 9 20.34 -15.02 5.92
N GLN A 10 21.35 -14.19 6.15
CA GLN A 10 22.36 -14.39 7.20
C GLN A 10 21.89 -13.91 8.58
N PHE A 11 20.76 -13.21 8.64
CA PHE A 11 20.20 -12.67 9.88
C PHE A 11 19.12 -13.60 10.42
N GLU A 12 19.51 -14.68 11.10
CA GLU A 12 18.59 -15.73 11.60
C GLU A 12 17.49 -15.21 12.55
N ASN A 13 17.76 -14.10 13.24
CA ASN A 13 16.83 -13.43 14.15
C ASN A 13 16.06 -12.27 13.51
N LEU A 14 16.12 -12.11 12.18
CA LEU A 14 15.40 -11.05 11.48
C LEU A 14 13.88 -11.23 11.66
N ARG A 15 13.24 -10.19 12.19
CA ARG A 15 11.78 -10.13 12.39
C ARG A 15 11.11 -9.18 11.41
N GLU A 16 11.75 -8.04 11.19
CA GLU A 16 11.28 -6.97 10.30
C GLU A 16 12.22 -6.78 9.11
N PHE A 17 11.62 -6.65 7.95
CA PHE A 17 12.28 -6.17 6.75
C PHE A 17 11.63 -4.86 6.33
N ARG A 18 12.43 -3.80 6.28
CA ARG A 18 12.03 -2.46 5.87
C ARG A 18 12.73 -2.07 4.58
N LEU A 19 11.94 -1.69 3.59
CA LEU A 19 12.41 -1.15 2.33
C LEU A 19 11.77 0.21 2.10
N ARG A 20 12.62 1.23 1.94
CA ARG A 20 12.21 2.61 1.68
C ARG A 20 12.73 3.07 0.33
N PHE A 21 11.81 3.46 -0.52
CA PHE A 21 12.10 4.16 -1.76
C PHE A 21 12.09 5.68 -1.54
N ASN A 22 12.56 6.44 -2.52
CA ASN A 22 12.32 7.87 -2.59
C ASN A 22 10.80 8.14 -2.66
N CYS A 23 10.31 9.22 -2.06
CA CYS A 23 8.90 9.60 -2.20
C CYS A 23 8.57 10.12 -3.61
N ALA A 24 9.55 10.69 -4.32
CA ALA A 24 9.39 11.09 -5.70
C ALA A 24 9.38 9.87 -6.63
N CYS A 25 8.29 9.70 -7.38
CA CYS A 25 8.14 8.65 -8.40
C CYS A 25 7.39 9.19 -9.61
N ILE A 26 7.61 8.56 -10.77
CA ILE A 26 6.92 8.88 -12.03
C ILE A 26 6.54 7.59 -12.74
N ASN A 27 5.43 7.59 -13.46
CA ASN A 27 5.11 6.54 -14.42
C ASN A 27 5.71 6.86 -15.78
N ASP A 28 6.41 5.89 -16.38
CA ASP A 28 7.09 6.01 -17.68
C ASP A 28 6.17 6.38 -18.87
N TYR A 29 4.86 6.44 -18.68
CA TYR A 29 3.87 6.70 -19.73
C TYR A 29 3.76 8.18 -20.15
N HIS A 30 4.21 9.12 -19.32
CA HIS A 30 4.09 10.57 -19.60
C HIS A 30 5.46 11.18 -19.93
N ARG A 31 5.87 11.04 -21.20
CA ARG A 31 7.11 11.63 -21.76
C ARG A 31 6.99 13.13 -22.06
N HIS A 32 6.50 13.93 -21.13
CA HIS A 32 6.41 15.37 -21.34
C HIS A 32 7.18 16.08 -20.25
N PHE A 33 8.43 16.41 -20.58
CA PHE A 33 9.43 17.15 -19.79
C PHE A 33 9.95 16.33 -18.60
N GLU A 34 11.17 15.84 -18.73
CA GLU A 34 11.81 14.88 -17.82
C GLU A 34 11.96 15.47 -16.40
N THR A 35 10.98 15.23 -15.53
CA THR A 35 11.26 15.24 -14.09
C THR A 35 12.18 14.07 -13.83
N GLU A 36 13.48 14.33 -13.71
CA GLU A 36 14.47 13.32 -13.35
C GLU A 36 14.12 12.76 -11.97
N VAL A 37 13.51 11.56 -11.93
CA VAL A 37 13.36 10.83 -10.69
C VAL A 37 14.59 9.98 -10.43
N ALA A 38 15.06 9.97 -9.18
CA ALA A 38 16.21 9.16 -8.78
C ALA A 38 15.97 7.65 -8.97
N GLU A 39 14.71 7.22 -8.92
CA GLU A 39 14.30 5.81 -8.91
C GLU A 39 13.20 5.55 -9.93
N THR A 40 13.58 5.06 -11.11
CA THR A 40 12.63 4.69 -12.17
C THR A 40 11.74 3.51 -11.76
N ILE A 41 10.59 3.36 -12.43
CA ILE A 41 9.69 2.21 -12.21
C ILE A 41 10.40 0.88 -12.44
N ARG A 42 11.31 0.82 -13.42
CA ARG A 42 12.14 -0.35 -13.71
C ARG A 42 13.07 -0.67 -12.53
N PHE A 43 13.75 0.33 -11.99
CA PHE A 43 14.63 0.17 -10.84
C PHE A 43 13.84 -0.32 -9.62
N ARG A 44 12.72 0.34 -9.28
CA ARG A 44 11.85 -0.06 -8.15
C ARG A 44 11.33 -1.48 -8.30
N THR A 45 10.93 -1.87 -9.51
CA THR A 45 10.47 -3.23 -9.83
C THR A 45 11.58 -4.26 -9.60
N GLN A 46 12.80 -4.01 -10.09
CA GLN A 46 13.94 -4.90 -9.89
C GLN A 46 14.29 -5.06 -8.41
N VAL A 47 14.26 -3.96 -7.65
CA VAL A 47 14.49 -3.97 -6.21
C VAL A 47 13.43 -4.79 -5.47
N LEU A 48 12.14 -4.59 -5.78
CA LEU A 48 11.05 -5.36 -5.19
C LEU A 48 11.18 -6.85 -5.50
N LEU A 49 11.40 -7.22 -6.76
CA LEU A 49 11.56 -8.62 -7.16
C LEU A 49 12.69 -9.29 -6.40
N LEU A 50 13.86 -8.64 -6.32
CA LEU A 50 15.01 -9.16 -5.58
C LEU A 50 14.71 -9.29 -4.09
N ALA A 51 14.11 -8.27 -3.46
CA ALA A 51 13.77 -8.29 -2.04
C ALA A 51 12.80 -9.43 -1.71
N PHE A 52 11.71 -9.57 -2.47
CA PHE A 52 10.76 -10.66 -2.30
C PHE A 52 11.40 -12.01 -2.55
N GLU A 53 12.26 -12.15 -3.58
CA GLU A 53 12.95 -13.41 -3.86
C GLU A 53 13.84 -13.84 -2.70
N THR A 54 14.64 -12.92 -2.16
CA THR A 54 15.54 -13.22 -1.05
C THR A 54 14.78 -13.57 0.22
N LEU A 55 13.76 -12.80 0.60
CA LEU A 55 12.93 -13.11 1.77
C LEU A 55 12.24 -14.47 1.61
N ALA A 56 11.65 -14.72 0.43
CA ALA A 56 10.97 -15.98 0.16
C ALA A 56 11.93 -17.17 0.16
N ARG A 57 13.18 -16.99 -0.28
CA ARG A 57 14.23 -18.01 -0.20
C ARG A 57 14.55 -18.32 1.25
N GLY A 58 14.80 -17.30 2.08
CA GLY A 58 15.06 -17.48 3.51
C GLY A 58 13.90 -18.10 4.31
N ILE A 59 12.66 -17.80 3.93
CA ILE A 59 11.46 -18.45 4.50
C ILE A 59 11.42 -19.93 4.12
N ARG A 60 11.66 -20.27 2.84
CA ARG A 60 11.63 -21.67 2.35
C ARG A 60 12.78 -22.51 2.90
N SER A 61 13.97 -21.93 3.03
CA SER A 61 15.15 -22.59 3.60
C SER A 61 15.17 -22.57 5.14
N GLN A 62 14.17 -21.96 5.77
CA GLN A 62 14.04 -21.81 7.22
C GLN A 62 15.18 -21.02 7.88
N THR A 63 15.94 -20.22 7.12
CA THR A 63 16.94 -19.31 7.68
C THR A 63 16.33 -18.04 8.28
N LEU A 64 15.06 -17.75 7.97
CA LEU A 64 14.29 -16.64 8.55
C LEU A 64 13.09 -17.14 9.37
N PRO A 65 13.30 -17.92 10.46
CA PRO A 65 12.23 -18.55 11.21
C PRO A 65 11.35 -17.54 11.97
N HIS A 66 11.87 -16.34 12.26
CA HIS A 66 11.16 -15.34 13.06
C HIS A 66 10.64 -14.15 12.24
N PHE A 67 10.85 -14.15 10.93
CA PHE A 67 10.38 -13.09 10.05
C PHE A 67 8.85 -13.05 10.03
N ASP A 68 8.28 -11.88 10.34
CA ASP A 68 6.84 -11.67 10.40
C ASP A 68 6.39 -10.24 10.07
N THR A 69 7.31 -9.31 9.80
CA THR A 69 7.00 -7.89 9.62
C THR A 69 7.57 -7.37 8.31
N LEU A 70 6.69 -6.83 7.44
CA LEU A 70 7.07 -6.18 6.19
C LEU A 70 6.67 -4.71 6.22
N THR A 71 7.66 -3.83 6.01
CA THR A 71 7.46 -2.39 5.89
C THR A 71 7.94 -1.93 4.51
N LEU A 72 7.03 -1.41 3.69
CA LEU A 72 7.32 -0.78 2.41
C LEU A 72 6.97 0.70 2.48
N GLU A 73 7.99 1.54 2.50
CA GLU A 73 7.86 2.99 2.55
C GLU A 73 8.04 3.57 1.15
N ASN A 74 7.14 4.47 0.77
CA ASN A 74 7.06 5.05 -0.56
C ASN A 74 6.94 4.01 -1.68
N LEU A 75 6.13 2.97 -1.45
CA LEU A 75 5.71 2.04 -2.48
C LEU A 75 4.97 2.81 -3.56
N GLN A 76 5.50 2.81 -4.78
CA GLN A 76 4.86 3.50 -5.89
C GLN A 76 3.48 2.88 -6.19
N ASP A 77 2.49 3.73 -6.47
CA ASP A 77 1.12 3.39 -6.89
C ASP A 77 1.02 2.52 -8.17
N SER A 78 2.12 2.36 -8.90
CA SER A 78 2.22 1.57 -10.12
C SER A 78 3.22 0.42 -9.99
N VAL A 79 2.93 -0.52 -9.09
CA VAL A 79 3.75 -1.73 -8.96
C VAL A 79 3.58 -2.63 -10.18
N SER A 80 4.70 -3.12 -10.73
CA SER A 80 4.67 -4.04 -11.86
C SER A 80 3.89 -5.32 -11.56
N THR A 81 3.06 -5.75 -12.52
CA THR A 81 2.32 -7.02 -12.43
C THR A 81 3.22 -8.24 -12.28
N THR A 82 4.48 -8.13 -12.71
CA THR A 82 5.49 -9.20 -12.53
C THR A 82 5.82 -9.44 -11.05
N VAL A 83 5.79 -8.41 -10.21
CA VAL A 83 5.96 -8.54 -8.75
C VAL A 83 4.78 -9.31 -8.18
N TYR A 84 3.56 -8.88 -8.49
CA TYR A 84 2.32 -9.53 -8.02
C TYR A 84 2.16 -10.97 -8.49
N ALA A 85 2.64 -11.30 -9.69
CA ALA A 85 2.60 -12.65 -10.23
C ALA A 85 3.68 -13.59 -9.66
N SER A 86 4.68 -13.05 -8.94
CA SER A 86 5.79 -13.85 -8.44
C SER A 86 5.37 -14.75 -7.28
N LYS A 87 5.85 -16.00 -7.28
CA LYS A 87 5.66 -16.93 -6.15
C LYS A 87 6.30 -16.40 -4.87
N SER A 88 7.39 -15.64 -5.01
CA SER A 88 8.12 -15.02 -3.91
C SER A 88 7.25 -14.00 -3.16
N PHE A 89 6.50 -13.16 -3.89
CA PHE A 89 5.54 -12.24 -3.31
C PHE A 89 4.49 -12.97 -2.44
N ALA A 90 3.85 -14.00 -3.00
CA ALA A 90 2.86 -14.79 -2.26
C ALA A 90 3.46 -15.50 -1.03
N THR A 91 4.69 -16.01 -1.13
CA THR A 91 5.40 -16.67 -0.02
C THR A 91 5.66 -15.71 1.14
N VAL A 92 6.03 -14.46 0.85
CA VAL A 92 6.28 -13.45 1.89
C VAL A 92 4.96 -13.05 2.55
N LEU A 93 3.92 -12.76 1.76
CA LEU A 93 2.62 -12.36 2.33
C LEU A 93 1.97 -13.45 3.20
N SER A 94 2.12 -14.73 2.84
CA SER A 94 1.59 -15.82 3.67
C SER A 94 2.31 -15.96 5.03
N ARG A 95 3.50 -15.35 5.18
CA ARG A 95 4.30 -15.44 6.40
C ARG A 95 4.10 -14.28 7.37
N ILE A 96 3.89 -13.07 6.85
CA ILE A 96 3.86 -11.87 7.69
C ILE A 96 2.60 -11.78 8.54
N LYS A 97 2.76 -11.22 9.75
CA LYS A 97 1.68 -10.82 10.66
C LYS A 97 1.52 -9.30 10.72
N LYS A 98 2.54 -8.55 10.33
CA LYS A 98 2.55 -7.09 10.36
C LYS A 98 2.87 -6.55 8.98
N LEU A 99 2.00 -5.69 8.48
CA LEU A 99 2.13 -5.07 7.16
C LEU A 99 2.02 -3.55 7.32
N HIS A 100 3.08 -2.86 6.90
CA HIS A 100 3.13 -1.40 6.89
C HIS A 100 3.40 -0.92 5.47
N LEU A 101 2.42 -0.21 4.90
CA LEU A 101 2.48 0.34 3.54
C LEU A 101 2.36 1.86 3.60
N SER A 102 3.36 2.54 3.05
CA SER A 102 3.27 3.95 2.69
C SER A 102 3.32 4.04 1.16
N ILE A 103 2.27 4.60 0.56
CA ILE A 103 2.05 4.59 -0.89
C ILE A 103 2.43 5.96 -1.45
N ALA A 104 3.45 6.00 -2.30
CA ALA A 104 3.83 7.18 -3.04
C ALA A 104 3.07 7.23 -4.37
N THR A 105 2.45 8.37 -4.64
CA THR A 105 1.83 8.67 -5.93
C THR A 105 2.72 9.62 -6.70
N GLU A 106 2.66 9.53 -8.03
CA GLU A 106 3.31 10.51 -8.90
C GLU A 106 2.83 11.93 -8.58
N TYR A 107 3.73 12.91 -8.66
CA TYR A 107 3.40 14.33 -8.50
C TYR A 107 3.80 15.07 -9.76
N ASP A 108 2.85 15.79 -10.33
CA ASP A 108 3.05 16.63 -11.51
C ASP A 108 3.33 18.05 -11.05
N GLU A 109 4.60 18.47 -11.08
CA GLU A 109 4.97 19.82 -10.66
C GLU A 109 4.43 20.89 -11.62
N ALA A 110 4.25 20.54 -12.90
CA ALA A 110 3.76 21.47 -13.92
C ALA A 110 2.23 21.64 -13.86
N ALA A 111 1.50 20.60 -13.42
CA ALA A 111 0.06 20.63 -13.21
C ALA A 111 -0.34 19.88 -11.92
N PRO A 112 -0.07 20.43 -10.72
CA PRO A 112 -0.33 19.76 -9.45
C PRO A 112 -1.80 19.33 -9.28
N GLU A 113 -2.73 20.09 -9.84
CA GLU A 113 -4.16 19.80 -9.85
C GLU A 113 -4.53 18.50 -10.58
N GLU A 114 -3.75 18.10 -11.59
CA GLU A 114 -3.97 16.87 -12.38
C GLU A 114 -3.32 15.65 -11.73
N THR A 115 -2.51 15.84 -10.68
CA THR A 115 -1.79 14.74 -10.00
C THR A 115 -2.74 13.67 -9.50
N ILE A 116 -3.84 14.08 -8.86
CA ILE A 116 -4.79 13.15 -8.25
C ILE A 116 -5.53 12.32 -9.29
N GLU A 117 -5.73 12.88 -10.49
CA GLU A 117 -6.43 12.26 -11.62
C GLU A 117 -5.60 11.20 -12.35
N LYS A 118 -4.31 11.04 -11.99
CA LYS A 118 -3.44 10.08 -12.66
C LYS A 118 -3.98 8.65 -12.46
N PRO A 119 -4.14 7.84 -13.53
CA PRO A 119 -4.76 6.52 -13.44
C PRO A 119 -4.08 5.55 -12.48
N ALA A 120 -2.77 5.66 -12.29
CA ALA A 120 -2.01 4.80 -11.37
C ALA A 120 -2.45 4.98 -9.91
N CYS A 121 -2.67 6.24 -9.50
CA CYS A 121 -3.18 6.59 -8.17
C CYS A 121 -4.51 5.85 -7.91
N HIS A 122 -5.49 6.03 -8.80
CA HIS A 122 -6.78 5.36 -8.69
C HIS A 122 -6.68 3.84 -8.73
N LYS A 123 -5.88 3.27 -9.63
CA LYS A 123 -5.69 1.82 -9.74
C LYS A 123 -5.13 1.22 -8.44
N MET A 124 -4.18 1.89 -7.79
CA MET A 124 -3.62 1.43 -6.52
C MET A 124 -4.70 1.29 -5.45
N PHE A 125 -5.45 2.36 -5.19
CA PHE A 125 -6.41 2.39 -4.08
C PHE A 125 -7.72 1.65 -4.37
N THR A 126 -8.20 1.63 -5.61
CA THR A 126 -9.44 0.93 -5.99
C THR A 126 -9.24 -0.56 -6.22
N HIS A 127 -8.04 -1.00 -6.60
CA HIS A 127 -7.80 -2.38 -7.01
C HIS A 127 -6.59 -3.02 -6.33
N ASP A 128 -5.38 -2.49 -6.51
CA ASP A 128 -4.17 -3.23 -6.15
C ASP A 128 -3.99 -3.36 -4.62
N LEU A 129 -4.27 -2.31 -3.86
CA LEU A 129 -4.23 -2.34 -2.39
C LEU A 129 -5.11 -3.47 -1.85
N ILE A 130 -6.39 -3.50 -2.26
CA ILE A 130 -7.34 -4.50 -1.79
C ILE A 130 -6.96 -5.90 -2.27
N ASN A 131 -6.83 -6.09 -3.58
CA ASN A 131 -6.73 -7.42 -4.18
C ASN A 131 -5.33 -8.04 -4.08
N ARG A 132 -4.26 -7.22 -4.01
CA ARG A 132 -2.87 -7.71 -4.02
C ARG A 132 -2.22 -7.68 -2.65
N TRP A 133 -2.58 -6.74 -1.79
CA TRP A 133 -1.92 -6.56 -0.50
C TRP A 133 -2.77 -7.01 0.68
N LEU A 134 -4.04 -6.59 0.74
CA LEU A 134 -4.89 -6.81 1.92
C LEU A 134 -5.55 -8.19 1.94
N LEU A 135 -6.23 -8.60 0.87
CA LEU A 135 -6.90 -9.90 0.81
C LEU A 135 -5.97 -11.09 1.09
N PRO A 136 -4.71 -11.14 0.58
CA PRO A 136 -3.82 -12.27 0.85
C PRO A 136 -3.40 -12.43 2.31
N VAL A 137 -3.46 -11.36 3.10
CA VAL A 137 -3.02 -11.37 4.51
C VAL A 137 -4.16 -11.37 5.51
N GLN A 138 -5.41 -11.28 5.05
CA GLN A 138 -6.55 -10.96 5.90
C GLN A 138 -6.75 -11.93 7.08
N HIS A 139 -6.44 -13.21 6.90
CA HIS A 139 -6.76 -14.25 7.88
C HIS A 139 -5.77 -14.37 9.04
N HIS A 140 -4.63 -13.67 9.00
CA HIS A 140 -3.56 -13.85 10.00
C HIS A 140 -2.84 -12.54 10.37
N LEU A 141 -3.18 -11.43 9.72
CA LEU A 141 -2.60 -10.13 10.04
C LEU A 141 -3.05 -9.64 11.42
N THR A 142 -2.10 -9.13 12.20
CA THR A 142 -2.33 -8.54 13.52
C THR A 142 -2.02 -7.05 13.55
N HIS A 143 -1.17 -6.54 12.66
CA HIS A 143 -0.86 -5.11 12.58
C HIS A 143 -0.95 -4.65 11.14
N LEU A 144 -1.71 -3.58 10.91
CA LEU A 144 -1.88 -2.97 9.60
C LEU A 144 -1.64 -1.48 9.69
N SER A 145 -0.71 -0.97 8.88
CA SER A 145 -0.57 0.46 8.65
C SER A 145 -0.69 0.76 7.16
N ILE A 146 -1.55 1.71 6.80
CA ILE A 146 -1.70 2.20 5.43
C ILE A 146 -1.63 3.72 5.46
N TYR A 147 -0.69 4.28 4.69
CA TYR A 147 -0.45 5.72 4.62
C TYR A 147 -0.38 6.15 3.15
N GLY A 148 -1.12 7.18 2.76
CA GLY A 148 -0.90 7.85 1.46
C GLY A 148 0.22 8.87 1.60
N THR A 149 1.41 8.64 1.04
CA THR A 149 2.57 9.54 1.23
C THR A 149 2.30 10.92 0.64
N SER A 150 1.81 10.95 -0.59
CA SER A 150 1.71 12.18 -1.39
C SER A 150 0.28 12.65 -1.62
N CYS A 151 -0.72 11.87 -1.22
CA CYS A 151 -2.13 12.18 -1.41
C CYS A 151 -2.99 11.71 -0.23
N LEU A 152 -4.15 12.36 -0.07
CA LEU A 152 -5.28 11.80 0.68
C LEU A 152 -5.85 10.60 -0.09
N TRP A 153 -6.51 9.67 0.60
CA TRP A 153 -7.17 8.51 -0.01
C TRP A 153 -8.42 8.10 0.78
N GLY A 154 -9.19 7.15 0.28
CA GLY A 154 -10.42 6.66 0.93
C GLY A 154 -11.68 7.26 0.31
N PHE A 155 -11.73 8.59 0.22
CA PHE A 155 -12.74 9.30 -0.55
C PHE A 155 -12.32 9.47 -2.02
N TYR A 156 -11.21 10.17 -2.27
CA TYR A 156 -10.68 10.40 -3.61
C TYR A 156 -9.14 10.38 -3.58
N PRO A 157 -8.48 9.38 -4.19
CA PRO A 157 -9.07 8.22 -4.85
C PRO A 157 -9.89 7.36 -3.88
N PHE A 158 -10.97 6.81 -4.42
CA PHE A 158 -11.88 5.95 -3.66
C PHE A 158 -11.19 4.63 -3.27
N CYS A 159 -11.40 4.17 -2.04
CA CYS A 159 -10.87 2.90 -1.57
C CYS A 159 -11.91 2.16 -0.71
N ASP A 160 -12.53 1.13 -1.28
CA ASP A 160 -13.54 0.33 -0.58
C ASP A 160 -12.91 -0.81 0.23
N LEU A 161 -12.79 -0.59 1.54
CA LEU A 161 -12.26 -1.58 2.48
C LEU A 161 -13.30 -2.63 2.88
N ARG A 162 -14.59 -2.50 2.54
CA ARG A 162 -15.66 -3.42 2.99
C ARG A 162 -15.47 -4.85 2.51
N ARG A 163 -14.65 -5.06 1.48
CA ARG A 163 -14.25 -6.38 0.97
C ARG A 163 -13.20 -7.07 1.85
N THR A 164 -12.71 -6.42 2.91
CA THR A 164 -11.64 -6.93 3.77
C THR A 164 -12.11 -7.03 5.21
N HIS A 165 -11.67 -8.08 5.91
CA HIS A 165 -11.88 -8.22 7.35
C HIS A 165 -10.73 -9.01 7.98
N PHE A 166 -10.18 -8.49 9.08
CA PHE A 166 -8.98 -8.98 9.73
C PHE A 166 -9.29 -9.52 11.15
N PRO A 167 -9.69 -10.79 11.30
CA PRO A 167 -10.20 -11.32 12.57
C PRO A 167 -9.22 -11.26 13.75
N TYR A 168 -7.92 -11.09 13.50
CA TYR A 168 -6.87 -11.04 14.53
C TYR A 168 -6.18 -9.67 14.62
N LEU A 169 -6.76 -8.63 14.02
CA LEU A 169 -6.17 -7.29 14.01
C LEU A 169 -6.13 -6.69 15.40
N GLN A 170 -4.92 -6.35 15.87
CA GLN A 170 -4.65 -5.76 17.17
C GLN A 170 -4.28 -4.28 17.04
N SER A 171 -3.61 -3.89 15.96
CA SER A 171 -3.19 -2.51 15.74
C SER A 171 -3.54 -2.07 14.31
N LEU A 172 -4.24 -0.93 14.21
CA LEU A 172 -4.62 -0.31 12.94
C LEU A 172 -4.09 1.13 12.90
N SER A 173 -3.31 1.46 11.89
CA SER A 173 -2.88 2.82 11.60
C SER A 173 -3.37 3.23 10.22
N LEU A 174 -4.15 4.31 10.15
CA LEU A 174 -4.56 4.93 8.91
C LEU A 174 -3.97 6.34 8.85
N GLY A 175 -3.29 6.63 7.75
CA GLY A 175 -2.65 7.91 7.53
C GLY A 175 -3.11 8.54 6.23
N ASN A 176 -3.44 9.83 6.26
CA ASN A 176 -4.01 10.54 5.11
C ASN A 176 -5.33 9.91 4.60
N TYR A 177 -6.06 9.21 5.47
CA TYR A 177 -7.31 8.54 5.13
C TYR A 177 -8.51 9.48 5.35
N THR A 178 -9.16 9.87 4.26
CA THR A 178 -10.35 10.73 4.31
C THR A 178 -11.59 9.90 4.62
N ILE A 179 -12.27 10.28 5.69
CA ILE A 179 -13.52 9.67 6.13
C ILE A 179 -14.68 10.53 5.60
N ALA A 180 -15.41 9.99 4.63
CA ALA A 180 -16.57 10.61 3.99
C ALA A 180 -17.87 9.79 4.17
N HIS A 181 -17.78 8.54 4.62
CA HIS A 181 -18.91 7.63 4.77
C HIS A 181 -18.94 6.94 6.12
N THR A 182 -20.15 6.68 6.62
CA THR A 182 -20.37 5.89 7.84
C THR A 182 -19.76 4.50 7.75
N TRP A 183 -19.82 3.85 6.58
CA TRP A 183 -19.27 2.50 6.41
C TRP A 183 -17.77 2.42 6.70
N GLN A 184 -17.02 3.52 6.53
CA GLN A 184 -15.58 3.55 6.84
C GLN A 184 -15.36 3.40 8.35
N ILE A 185 -16.21 4.04 9.15
CA ILE A 185 -16.24 3.88 10.61
C ILE A 185 -16.74 2.48 10.98
N ASP A 186 -17.81 2.01 10.35
CA ASP A 186 -18.35 0.65 10.60
C ASP A 186 -17.30 -0.42 10.31
N TRP A 187 -16.51 -0.24 9.25
CA TRP A 187 -15.40 -1.13 8.90
C TRP A 187 -14.33 -1.16 10.01
N ILE A 188 -13.92 0.00 10.54
CA ILE A 188 -13.00 0.06 11.69
C ILE A 188 -13.62 -0.67 12.89
N LEU A 189 -14.87 -0.35 13.23
CA LEU A 189 -15.59 -0.94 14.37
C LEU A 189 -15.84 -2.44 14.23
N SER A 190 -15.87 -2.97 13.01
CA SER A 190 -16.00 -4.42 12.76
C SER A 190 -14.86 -5.23 13.39
N HIS A 191 -13.72 -4.60 13.71
CA HIS A 191 -12.56 -5.21 14.35
C HIS A 191 -12.51 -4.98 15.87
N SER A 192 -13.54 -4.37 16.47
CA SER A 192 -13.55 -3.95 17.88
C SER A 192 -13.30 -5.05 18.91
N SER A 193 -13.55 -6.32 18.56
CA SER A 193 -13.31 -7.45 19.46
C SER A 193 -11.83 -7.81 19.64
N THR A 194 -10.97 -7.43 18.69
CA THR A 194 -9.53 -7.75 18.72
C THR A 194 -8.63 -6.53 18.66
N LEU A 195 -9.13 -5.41 18.14
CA LEU A 195 -8.38 -4.16 18.01
C LEU A 195 -8.08 -3.54 19.38
N GLN A 196 -6.80 -3.32 19.64
CA GLN A 196 -6.27 -2.75 20.89
C GLN A 196 -5.74 -1.34 20.67
N GLU A 197 -5.25 -1.05 19.46
CA GLU A 197 -4.65 0.23 19.11
C GLU A 197 -5.25 0.76 17.80
N LEU A 198 -5.63 2.03 17.81
CA LEU A 198 -6.11 2.75 16.63
C LEU A 198 -5.35 4.07 16.53
N TYR A 199 -4.66 4.26 15.41
CA TYR A 199 -3.95 5.49 15.08
C TYR A 199 -4.57 6.10 13.83
N LEU A 200 -5.09 7.32 13.97
CA LEU A 200 -5.61 8.12 12.86
C LEU A 200 -4.71 9.33 12.70
N ASP A 201 -3.79 9.25 11.74
CA ASP A 201 -2.86 10.33 11.44
C ASP A 201 -3.38 11.11 10.22
N TYR A 202 -3.58 12.41 10.39
CA TYR A 202 -4.12 13.29 9.36
C TYR A 202 -5.32 12.68 8.59
N CYS A 203 -6.34 12.24 9.31
CA CYS A 203 -7.54 11.64 8.74
C CYS A 203 -8.70 12.66 8.73
N PRO A 204 -8.87 13.45 7.66
CA PRO A 204 -9.92 14.46 7.61
C PRO A 204 -11.32 13.82 7.56
N LEU A 205 -12.26 14.47 8.25
CA LEU A 205 -13.69 14.15 8.17
C LEU A 205 -14.34 15.05 7.11
N LEU A 206 -14.79 14.46 6.00
CA LEU A 206 -15.45 15.17 4.92
C LEU A 206 -16.96 15.24 5.21
N THR A 207 -17.45 16.44 5.47
CA THR A 207 -18.87 16.67 5.79
C THR A 207 -19.70 17.07 4.59
N ILE A 208 -19.10 17.80 3.64
CA ILE A 208 -19.73 18.28 2.42
C ILE A 208 -18.70 18.22 1.31
N ALA A 209 -19.08 17.65 0.17
CA ALA A 209 -18.29 17.68 -1.06
C ALA A 209 -19.16 18.17 -2.21
N ARG A 210 -18.58 18.96 -3.12
CA ARG A 210 -19.20 19.31 -4.39
C ARG A 210 -18.42 18.59 -5.48
N LEU A 211 -19.06 17.61 -6.08
CA LEU A 211 -18.45 16.74 -7.08
C LEU A 211 -19.02 17.01 -8.48
N THR A 212 -18.22 16.74 -9.50
CA THR A 212 -18.68 16.69 -10.88
C THR A 212 -19.39 15.35 -11.15
N THR A 213 -20.24 15.29 -12.18
CA THR A 213 -20.95 14.04 -12.56
C THR A 213 -19.98 12.89 -12.88
N LYS A 214 -18.80 13.22 -13.40
CA LYS A 214 -17.74 12.24 -13.70
C LYS A 214 -17.16 11.62 -12.43
N GLU A 215 -17.03 12.39 -11.36
CA GLU A 215 -16.56 11.91 -10.05
C GLU A 215 -17.63 11.08 -9.35
N VAL A 216 -18.90 11.47 -9.43
CA VAL A 216 -20.03 10.80 -8.76
C VAL A 216 -20.28 9.40 -9.32
N THR A 217 -20.47 9.28 -10.63
CA THR A 217 -21.01 8.05 -11.26
C THR A 217 -20.23 6.75 -10.96
N PRO A 218 -18.88 6.72 -10.97
CA PRO A 218 -18.12 5.47 -10.79
C PRO A 218 -18.03 4.98 -9.34
N HIS A 219 -18.21 5.87 -8.37
CA HIS A 219 -17.84 5.64 -6.97
C HIS A 219 -19.01 5.91 -6.01
N TRP A 220 -20.01 6.66 -6.45
CA TRP A 220 -21.21 7.05 -5.72
C TRP A 220 -22.46 6.99 -6.61
N PRO A 221 -22.80 5.84 -7.20
CA PRO A 221 -23.96 5.73 -8.10
C PRO A 221 -25.30 6.05 -7.42
N ASP A 222 -25.34 5.99 -6.08
CA ASP A 222 -26.52 6.26 -5.26
C ASP A 222 -26.63 7.72 -4.78
N LEU A 223 -25.64 8.58 -5.07
CA LEU A 223 -25.75 10.02 -4.80
C LEU A 223 -26.47 10.71 -5.98
N PRO A 224 -27.49 11.54 -5.70
CA PRO A 224 -28.34 12.17 -6.72
C PRO A 224 -27.59 13.16 -7.63
#